data_AF-A0A0Q9MQ17-F1
#
_entry.id   AF-A0A0Q9MQ17-F1
#
_cell.length_a   1.000
_cell.length_b   1.000
_cell.length_c   1.000
_cell.angle_alpha   90.00
_cell.angle_beta   90.00
_cell.angle_gamma   90.00
#
_symmetry.space_group_name_H-M   'P 1'
#
loop_
_entity.id
_entity.type
_entity.pdbx_description
1 polymer ?
#
loop_
_entity_poly.entity_id
_entity_poly.type
_entity_poly.pdbx_seq_one_letter_code
_entity_poly.pdbx_strand_id
1 'polypeptide(L)'
;MEALLRGTLAADDDGCVQAQTAGDPVTLVWPRGYTVSGDSKSFEVLDASKKVVARSGSPLAIGGGGADSFRGTWTERGCAKGRLWMVGATLGAD
;
A
#
# COMPACT_ATOMS: atom_id res chain seq x y z
N MET A 1 8.98 -15.47 -4.47
CA MET A 1 10.00 -14.42 -4.27
C MET A 1 9.32 -13.30 -3.51
N GLU A 2 9.58 -13.18 -2.22
CA GLU A 2 9.21 -11.99 -1.46
C GLU A 2 10.26 -10.93 -1.77
N ALA A 3 9.84 -9.84 -2.39
CA ALA A 3 10.67 -8.67 -2.56
C ALA A 3 10.30 -7.65 -1.47
N LEU A 4 11.25 -6.80 -1.09
CA LEU A 4 11.03 -5.76 -0.08
C LEU A 4 10.87 -4.42 -0.79
N LEU A 5 9.67 -3.85 -0.72
CA LEU A 5 9.44 -2.49 -1.18
C LEU A 5 9.72 -1.52 -0.04
N ARG A 6 10.58 -0.54 -0.30
CA ARG A 6 10.90 0.54 0.62
C ARG A 6 10.47 1.87 0.01
N GLY A 7 9.81 2.69 0.81
CA GLY A 7 9.34 3.99 0.37
C GLY A 7 8.65 4.76 1.49
N THR A 8 7.88 5.77 1.11
CA THR A 8 7.02 6.53 2.02
C THR A 8 5.58 6.31 1.60
N LEU A 9 4.70 6.05 2.58
CA LEU A 9 3.27 5.89 2.29
C LEU A 9 2.66 7.27 1.97
N ALA A 10 1.98 7.37 0.83
CA ALA A 10 1.28 8.59 0.41
C ALA A 10 -0.05 8.23 -0.26
N ALA A 11 -0.94 9.22 -0.41
CA ALA A 11 -2.09 9.14 -1.30
C ALA A 11 -1.85 10.07 -2.50
N ASP A 12 -2.35 9.69 -3.67
CA ASP A 12 -2.41 10.60 -4.82
C ASP A 12 -3.62 11.55 -4.73
N ASP A 13 -3.79 12.40 -5.74
CA ASP A 13 -4.89 13.36 -5.83
C ASP A 13 -6.27 12.69 -5.95
N ASP A 14 -6.33 11.43 -6.38
CA ASP A 14 -7.55 10.62 -6.43
C ASP A 14 -7.84 9.90 -5.10
N GLY A 15 -6.97 10.07 -4.08
CA GLY A 15 -7.09 9.42 -2.76
C GLY A 15 -6.53 8.01 -2.71
N CYS A 16 -5.76 7.60 -3.73
CA CYS A 16 -5.24 6.26 -3.87
C CYS A 16 -3.93 6.05 -3.13
N VAL A 17 -3.89 5.02 -2.29
CA VAL A 17 -2.71 4.70 -1.47
C VAL A 17 -1.58 4.14 -2.33
N GLN A 18 -0.43 4.81 -2.29
CA GLN A 18 0.77 4.48 -3.05
C GLN A 18 2.00 4.51 -2.13
N ALA A 19 3.05 3.83 -2.55
CA ALA A 19 4.38 4.01 -2.00
C ALA A 19 5.20 4.91 -2.92
N GLN A 20 5.67 6.04 -2.38
CA GLN A 20 6.69 6.84 -3.02
C GLN A 20 8.04 6.15 -2.83
N THR A 21 8.61 5.69 -3.94
CA THR A 21 9.95 5.07 -3.96
C THR A 21 10.95 6.05 -4.57
N ALA A 22 12.23 5.66 -4.69
CA ALA A 22 13.21 6.46 -5.42
C ALA A 22 12.91 6.55 -6.94
N GLY A 23 12.07 5.65 -7.47
CA GLY A 23 11.59 5.69 -8.85
C GLY A 23 10.12 6.10 -8.94
N ASP A 24 9.41 5.56 -9.92
CA ASP A 24 7.97 5.81 -10.04
C ASP A 24 7.22 5.36 -8.78
N PRO A 25 6.16 6.09 -8.39
CA PRO A 25 5.27 5.64 -7.33
C PRO A 25 4.64 4.31 -7.70
N VAL A 26 4.41 3.48 -6.68
CA VAL A 26 3.86 2.14 -6.85
C VAL A 26 2.54 2.06 -6.09
N THR A 27 1.46 1.71 -6.79
CA THR A 27 0.16 1.51 -6.15
C THR A 27 0.23 0.26 -5.27
N LEU A 28 -0.13 0.44 -4.00
CA LEU A 28 -0.14 -0.64 -3.02
C LEU A 28 -1.49 -1.33 -3.04
N VAL A 29 -1.46 -2.65 -3.19
CA VAL A 29 -2.65 -3.47 -3.13
C VAL A 29 -2.61 -4.29 -1.85
N TRP A 30 -3.55 -3.95 -0.97
CA TRP A 30 -3.69 -4.57 0.33
C TRP A 30 -4.58 -5.81 0.26
N PRO A 31 -4.26 -6.87 1.04
CA PRO A 31 -5.13 -8.02 1.19
C PRO A 31 -6.51 -7.63 1.72
N ARG A 32 -7.48 -8.54 1.54
CA ARG A 32 -8.82 -8.38 2.12
C ARG A 32 -8.73 -8.24 3.64
N GLY A 33 -9.52 -7.30 4.18
CA GLY A 33 -9.61 -7.04 5.62
C GLY A 33 -8.82 -5.80 6.05
N TYR A 34 -7.88 -5.35 5.23
CA TYR A 34 -7.20 -4.08 5.47
C TYR A 34 -8.14 -2.91 5.18
N THR A 35 -8.04 -1.87 5.99
CA THR A 35 -8.86 -0.66 5.88
C THR A 35 -8.01 0.58 6.05
N VAL A 36 -8.32 1.64 5.30
CA VAL A 36 -7.74 2.97 5.49
C VAL A 36 -8.62 3.75 6.46
N SER A 37 -8.00 4.46 7.40
CA SER A 37 -8.68 5.39 8.31
C SER A 37 -7.99 6.75 8.26
N GLY A 38 -8.75 7.81 7.98
CA GLY A 38 -8.24 9.17 7.84
C GLY A 38 -8.66 9.82 6.52
N ASP A 39 -7.88 10.81 6.09
CA ASP A 39 -8.06 11.54 4.83
C ASP A 39 -6.82 11.44 3.93
N SER A 40 -6.87 12.02 2.72
CA SER A 40 -5.77 11.94 1.76
C SER A 40 -4.46 12.61 2.22
N LYS A 41 -4.50 13.46 3.25
CA LYS A 41 -3.31 14.13 3.81
C LYS A 41 -2.77 13.41 5.04
N SER A 42 -3.64 12.79 5.83
CA SER A 42 -3.27 12.06 7.03
C SER A 42 -4.14 10.82 7.18
N PHE A 43 -3.56 9.65 6.94
CA PHE A 43 -4.24 8.37 7.08
C PHE A 43 -3.36 7.27 7.67
N GLU A 44 -4.03 6.29 8.24
CA GLU A 44 -3.46 5.05 8.74
C GLU A 44 -4.03 3.87 7.96
N VAL A 45 -3.18 2.90 7.65
CA VAL A 45 -3.62 1.61 7.13
C VAL A 45 -3.70 0.65 8.31
N LEU A 46 -4.86 0.04 8.47
CA LEU A 46 -5.14 -0.96 9.49
C LEU A 46 -5.25 -2.34 8.84
N ASP A 47 -4.73 -3.35 9.52
CA ASP A 47 -4.96 -4.75 9.14
C ASP A 47 -6.37 -5.24 9.51
N ALA A 48 -6.66 -6.50 9.20
CA ALA A 48 -7.93 -7.14 9.51
C ALA A 48 -8.26 -7.19 11.02
N SER A 49 -7.26 -7.07 11.89
CA SER A 49 -7.40 -7.02 13.35
C SER A 49 -7.53 -5.59 13.88
N LYS A 50 -7.67 -4.58 13.00
CA LYS A 50 -7.71 -3.16 13.36
C LYS A 50 -6.41 -2.64 13.99
N LYS A 51 -5.28 -3.29 13.72
CA LYS A 51 -3.96 -2.78 14.12
C LYS A 51 -3.41 -1.88 13.03
N VAL A 52 -2.87 -0.73 13.41
CA VAL A 52 -2.14 0.16 12.50
C VAL A 52 -0.86 -0.53 12.03
N VAL A 53 -0.71 -0.67 10.71
CA VAL A 53 0.45 -1.30 10.08
C VAL A 53 1.26 -0.34 9.22
N ALA A 54 0.69 0.81 8.84
CA ALA A 54 1.37 1.87 8.11
C ALA A 54 0.69 3.22 8.34
N ARG A 55 1.46 4.31 8.21
CA ARG A 55 0.98 5.69 8.34
C ARG A 55 1.46 6.54 7.18
N SER A 56 0.59 7.41 6.69
CA SER A 56 0.95 8.40 5.66
C SER A 56 2.14 9.25 6.11
N GLY A 57 3.08 9.51 5.21
CA GLY A 57 4.29 10.29 5.48
C GLY A 57 5.36 9.56 6.31
N SER A 58 5.09 8.33 6.78
CA SER A 58 6.08 7.54 7.51
C SER A 58 6.87 6.61 6.55
N PRO A 59 8.13 6.28 6.90
CA PRO A 59 8.87 5.24 6.21
C PRO A 59 8.09 3.92 6.22
N LEU A 60 8.11 3.25 5.08
CA LEU A 60 7.36 2.04 4.80
C LEU A 60 8.30 0.98 4.27
N ALA A 61 8.27 -0.20 4.88
CA ALA A 61 8.96 -1.39 4.42
C ALA A 61 7.96 -2.54 4.36
N ILE A 62 7.62 -3.00 3.15
CA ILE A 62 6.58 -4.02 2.96
C ILE A 62 7.12 -5.16 2.12
N GLY A 63 6.98 -6.37 2.64
CA GLY A 63 7.19 -7.60 1.88
C GLY A 63 6.04 -7.84 0.93
N GLY A 64 6.35 -8.24 -0.30
CA GLY A 64 5.33 -8.48 -1.30
C GLY A 64 5.90 -8.92 -2.64
N GLY A 65 5.10 -8.69 -3.68
CA GLY A 65 5.50 -8.99 -5.05
C GLY A 65 4.78 -8.10 -6.06
N GLY A 66 5.49 -7.80 -7.16
CA GLY A 66 4.89 -7.16 -8.31
C GLY A 66 3.74 -8.00 -8.87
N ALA A 67 2.65 -7.33 -9.26
CA ALA A 67 1.56 -7.98 -9.97
C ALA A 67 1.50 -7.48 -11.41
N ASP A 68 1.69 -8.39 -12.38
CA ASP A 68 1.51 -8.07 -13.80
C ASP A 68 0.03 -8.00 -14.20
N SER A 69 -0.87 -8.49 -13.34
CA SER A 69 -2.32 -8.50 -13.63
C SER A 69 -3.19 -8.46 -12.36
N PHE A 70 -4.34 -7.82 -12.50
CA PHE A 70 -5.37 -7.69 -11.46
C PHE A 70 -6.04 -9.02 -11.14
N ARG A 71 -6.31 -9.26 -9.85
CA ARG A 71 -7.33 -10.22 -9.42
C ARG A 71 -8.62 -9.45 -9.14
N GLY A 72 -9.74 -9.88 -9.70
CA GLY A 72 -11.02 -9.15 -9.65
C GLY A 72 -11.59 -8.91 -8.25
N THR A 73 -11.05 -9.55 -7.22
CA THR A 73 -11.47 -9.49 -5.81
C THR A 73 -10.80 -8.40 -4.98
N TRP A 74 -10.08 -7.47 -5.61
CA TRP A 74 -9.33 -6.41 -4.91
C TRP A 74 -10.16 -5.16 -4.66
N THR A 75 -9.96 -4.59 -3.47
CA THR A 75 -10.42 -3.23 -3.12
C THR A 75 -9.61 -2.20 -3.91
N GLU A 76 -10.19 -1.02 -4.21
CA GLU A 76 -9.50 0.10 -4.88
C GLU A 76 -9.04 -0.15 -6.33
N ARG A 77 -9.84 -0.85 -7.14
CA ARG A 77 -9.53 -1.08 -8.57
C ARG A 77 -9.28 0.23 -9.36
N GLY A 78 -9.96 1.32 -8.99
CA GLY A 78 -9.78 2.64 -9.64
C GLY A 78 -8.39 3.24 -9.41
N CYS A 79 -7.70 2.81 -8.36
CA CYS A 79 -6.39 3.32 -7.96
C CYS A 79 -5.22 2.67 -8.68
N ALA A 80 -5.51 1.67 -9.49
CA ALA A 80 -4.48 0.89 -10.12
C ALA A 80 -3.97 1.52 -11.41
N LYS A 81 -3.15 2.54 -11.24
CA LYS A 81 -2.45 3.23 -12.32
C LYS A 81 -0.97 2.86 -12.25
N GLY A 82 -0.43 2.26 -13.32
CA GLY A 82 1.00 1.96 -13.41
C GLY A 82 1.44 0.69 -12.67
N ARG A 83 2.56 0.77 -11.93
CA ARG A 83 3.17 -0.37 -11.25
C ARG A 83 2.38 -0.75 -10.00
N LEU A 84 2.15 -2.05 -9.82
CA LEU A 84 1.38 -2.60 -8.70
C LEU A 84 2.25 -3.43 -7.79
N TRP A 85 1.96 -3.34 -6.50
CA TRP A 85 2.59 -4.16 -5.48
C TRP A 85 1.55 -4.84 -4.60
N MET A 86 1.50 -6.17 -4.65
CA MET A 86 0.73 -6.96 -3.69
C MET A 86 1.46 -7.01 -2.36
N VAL A 87 0.84 -6.45 -1.34
CA VAL A 87 1.34 -6.53 0.03
C VAL A 87 1.12 -7.94 0.56
N GLY A 88 2.22 -8.66 0.83
CA GLY A 88 2.21 -10.02 1.39
C GLY A 88 2.33 -10.03 2.91
N ALA A 89 3.21 -9.18 3.46
CA ALA A 89 3.35 -8.96 4.89
C ALA A 89 3.94 -7.57 5.16
N THR A 90 3.34 -6.80 6.07
CA THR A 90 3.97 -5.58 6.59
C THR A 90 5.05 -5.99 7.58
N LEU A 91 6.31 -5.87 7.18
CA LEU A 91 7.42 -5.95 8.10
C LEU A 91 7.43 -4.62 8.84
N GLY A 92 7.03 -4.62 10.11
CA GLY A 92 7.00 -3.38 10.90
C GLY A 92 8.31 -2.62 10.74
N ALA A 93 8.22 -1.31 10.50
CA ALA A 93 9.37 -0.44 10.58
C ALA A 93 9.85 -0.45 12.04
N ASP A 94 10.92 -1.19 12.31
CA ASP A 94 11.67 -1.16 13.57
C ASP A 94 12.59 0.07 13.57
#